data_AF-A0A8I3MXP5-F1
#
_entry.id   AF-A0A8I3MXP5-F1
#
_cell.length_a   1.000
_cell.length_b   1.000
_cell.length_c   1.000
_cell.angle_alpha   90.00
_cell.angle_beta   90.00
_cell.angle_gamma   90.00
#
_symmetry.space_group_name_H-M   'P 1'
#
loop_
_entity.id
_entity.type
_entity.pdbx_description
1 polymer ?
#
loop_
_entity_poly.entity_id
_entity_poly.type
_entity_poly.pdbx_seq_one_letter_code
_entity_poly.pdbx_strand_id
1 'polypeptide(L)'
;MRPAAPLRLLLSSLCLALCCPGGARGSRGSDNHEWKKLIMVHHWPVTVCKEVENDCRDPPDYWTIHGLWPDKAEECNGSWHFHLEEIKDLMPEMKMYWPDVIHPLNHSHFWKHEWEKHGTCAAQLDALNSQKKYFGGSLDLYRDLDLNSMLQKLGIKPSINYYQVSDIKDALAGIYGVIPKIQCLPPQQEGVCWKVEHKESQLMRPDCLQPGPQAGRNILDDKSILVLPRLVPIYV
;
A
#
# COMPACT_ATOMS: atom_id res chain seq x y z
N MET A 1 23.30 -57.16 72.67
CA MET A 1 24.42 -56.21 72.44
C MET A 1 23.83 -54.81 72.43
N ARG A 2 24.22 -53.98 73.40
CA ARG A 2 23.95 -52.53 73.51
C ARG A 2 24.96 -51.76 72.64
N PRO A 3 24.97 -50.42 72.60
CA PRO A 3 23.92 -49.42 72.37
C PRO A 3 24.37 -48.41 71.28
N ALA A 4 23.60 -47.34 71.03
CA ALA A 4 24.08 -45.94 70.94
C ALA A 4 23.24 -45.09 69.96
N ALA A 5 22.65 -44.02 70.49
CA ALA A 5 22.37 -42.83 69.71
C ALA A 5 23.64 -41.97 69.66
N PRO A 6 23.95 -41.36 68.52
CA PRO A 6 24.38 -39.96 68.48
C PRO A 6 23.69 -39.26 67.29
N LEU A 7 23.74 -37.95 67.01
CA LEU A 7 24.25 -36.74 67.63
C LEU A 7 23.76 -35.65 66.66
N ARG A 8 23.23 -34.54 67.18
CA ARG A 8 22.86 -33.37 66.35
C ARG A 8 24.10 -32.84 65.59
N LEU A 9 23.95 -32.56 64.30
CA LEU A 9 24.69 -31.47 63.66
C LEU A 9 23.72 -30.55 62.91
N LEU A 10 23.57 -29.34 63.45
CA LEU A 10 23.19 -28.17 62.68
C LEU A 10 24.41 -27.78 61.84
N LEU A 11 24.29 -27.84 60.50
CA LEU A 11 25.22 -27.18 59.60
C LEU A 11 24.44 -26.23 58.71
N SER A 12 24.65 -24.95 59.04
CA SER A 12 24.60 -23.74 58.23
C SER A 12 24.06 -23.85 56.80
N SER A 13 23.04 -23.01 56.55
CA SER A 13 22.80 -22.29 55.31
C SER A 13 24.03 -22.17 54.41
N LEU A 14 23.97 -22.82 53.24
CA LEU A 14 24.65 -22.35 52.05
C LEU A 14 23.55 -22.00 51.04
N CYS A 15 23.29 -20.70 50.88
CA CYS A 15 22.54 -20.16 49.75
C CYS A 15 23.22 -20.60 48.46
N LEU A 16 22.77 -21.69 47.87
CA LEU A 16 22.90 -21.86 46.43
C LEU A 16 21.78 -21.05 45.80
N ALA A 17 22.09 -19.76 45.62
CA ALA A 17 21.51 -18.99 44.54
C ALA A 17 21.82 -19.75 43.25
N LEU A 18 20.89 -20.62 42.83
CA LEU A 18 20.78 -21.05 41.45
C LEU A 18 20.41 -19.80 40.67
N CYS A 19 21.45 -19.03 40.31
CA CYS A 19 21.44 -18.25 39.09
C CYS A 19 21.16 -19.25 37.97
N CYS A 20 19.88 -19.45 37.64
CA CYS A 20 19.50 -20.02 36.37
C CYS A 20 20.10 -19.09 35.30
N PRO A 21 21.10 -19.55 34.53
CA PRO A 21 21.63 -18.78 33.42
C PRO A 21 20.47 -18.55 32.45
N GLY A 22 20.41 -17.33 31.90
CA GLY A 22 19.31 -16.84 31.08
C GLY A 22 18.75 -17.89 30.11
N GLY A 23 17.57 -18.41 30.45
CA GLY A 23 16.63 -18.94 29.46
C GLY A 23 15.97 -17.74 28.82
N ALA A 24 16.23 -17.56 27.52
CA ALA A 24 15.84 -16.44 26.69
C ALA A 24 14.53 -15.77 27.14
N ARG A 25 14.61 -14.47 27.44
CA ARG A 25 13.46 -13.58 27.30
C ARG A 25 12.79 -13.94 25.98
N GLY A 26 11.54 -14.38 26.05
CA GLY A 26 10.73 -14.56 24.87
C GLY A 26 10.78 -13.26 24.07
N SER A 27 11.51 -13.27 22.97
CA SER A 27 11.28 -12.34 21.89
C SER A 27 10.25 -13.00 20.98
N ARG A 28 9.03 -13.18 21.50
CA ARG A 28 7.87 -12.94 20.64
C ARG A 28 7.95 -11.45 20.40
N GLY A 29 8.55 -11.06 19.27
CA GLY A 29 8.31 -9.74 18.73
C GLY A 29 6.81 -9.58 18.74
N SER A 30 6.28 -8.76 19.64
CA SER A 30 4.92 -8.30 19.55
C SER A 30 4.94 -7.28 18.43
N ASP A 31 5.11 -7.77 17.20
CA ASP A 31 4.85 -6.97 16.02
C ASP A 31 3.35 -6.69 16.10
N ASN A 32 3.02 -5.49 16.57
CA ASN A 32 1.64 -5.10 16.78
C ASN A 32 1.02 -4.89 15.40
N HIS A 33 0.56 -5.98 14.79
CA HIS A 33 -0.12 -6.00 13.50
C HIS A 33 -1.58 -5.50 13.60
N GLU A 34 -1.82 -4.54 14.49
CA GLU A 34 -3.12 -3.90 14.66
C GLU A 34 -3.33 -2.91 13.51
N TRP A 35 -4.45 -3.06 12.82
CA TRP A 35 -4.91 -2.15 11.77
C TRP A 35 -6.40 -1.93 11.94
N LYS A 36 -6.90 -0.80 11.44
CA LYS A 36 -8.28 -0.34 11.74
C LYS A 36 -9.17 -0.20 10.53
N LYS A 37 -8.57 -0.12 9.34
CA LYS A 37 -9.31 -0.02 8.08
C LYS A 37 -8.56 -0.68 6.95
N LEU A 38 -9.33 -1.11 5.94
CA LEU A 38 -8.83 -1.52 4.65
C LEU A 38 -8.87 -0.34 3.68
N ILE A 39 -7.94 -0.36 2.73
CA ILE A 39 -7.76 0.67 1.72
C ILE A 39 -7.81 -0.04 0.38
N MET A 40 -8.89 0.12 -0.36
CA MET A 40 -8.96 -0.31 -1.76
C MET A 40 -8.21 0.70 -2.62
N VAL A 41 -7.18 0.25 -3.33
CA VAL A 41 -6.31 1.08 -4.15
C VAL A 41 -6.53 0.76 -5.62
N HIS A 42 -6.85 1.81 -6.38
CA HIS A 42 -6.93 1.75 -7.82
C HIS A 42 -5.81 2.59 -8.42
N HIS A 43 -5.26 2.13 -9.53
CA HIS A 43 -4.32 2.92 -10.32
C HIS A 43 -4.77 3.06 -11.77
N TRP A 44 -4.33 4.14 -12.41
CA TRP A 44 -4.53 4.34 -13.83
C TRP A 44 -3.32 3.77 -14.59
N PRO A 45 -3.48 2.69 -15.37
CA PRO A 45 -2.34 1.97 -15.95
C PRO A 45 -1.41 2.86 -16.79
N VAL A 46 -1.98 3.72 -17.63
CA VAL A 46 -1.20 4.65 -18.48
C VAL A 46 -0.31 5.58 -17.65
N THR A 47 -0.73 5.95 -16.44
CA THR A 47 0.08 6.81 -15.56
C THR A 47 1.22 6.02 -14.93
N VAL A 48 0.94 4.86 -14.37
CA VAL A 48 1.96 4.01 -13.71
C VAL A 48 3.00 3.51 -14.71
N CYS A 49 2.59 3.24 -15.95
CA CYS A 49 3.51 2.88 -17.02
C CYS A 49 4.57 3.93 -17.33
N LYS A 50 4.32 5.22 -17.03
CA LYS A 50 5.32 6.29 -17.27
C LYS A 50 6.45 6.30 -16.25
N GLU A 51 6.32 5.54 -15.16
CA GLU A 51 7.37 5.40 -14.16
C GLU A 51 8.46 4.40 -14.56
N VAL A 52 8.18 3.52 -15.54
CA VAL A 52 9.10 2.47 -15.97
C VAL A 52 9.33 2.60 -17.46
N GLU A 53 10.49 3.17 -17.82
CA GLU A 53 10.91 3.28 -19.22
C GLU A 53 11.01 1.88 -19.85
N ASN A 54 10.14 1.59 -20.83
CA ASN A 54 10.22 0.53 -21.85
C ASN A 54 9.52 -0.82 -21.62
N ASP A 55 8.89 -1.10 -20.47
CA ASP A 55 8.27 -2.43 -20.23
C ASP A 55 6.73 -2.48 -20.31
N CYS A 56 6.05 -1.34 -20.34
CA CYS A 56 4.61 -1.30 -20.57
C CYS A 56 4.26 -1.44 -22.05
N ARG A 57 3.72 -2.59 -22.44
CA ARG A 57 3.12 -2.81 -23.76
C ARG A 57 1.60 -2.76 -23.63
N ASP A 58 1.00 -1.71 -24.18
CA ASP A 58 -0.46 -1.51 -24.29
C ASP A 58 -1.20 -1.53 -22.93
N PRO A 59 -1.02 -0.50 -22.08
CA PRO A 59 -1.70 -0.42 -20.80
C PRO A 59 -3.23 -0.35 -20.96
N PRO A 60 -4.00 -1.04 -20.10
CA PRO A 60 -5.45 -0.91 -20.10
C PRO A 60 -5.90 0.55 -19.96
N ASP A 61 -6.95 0.91 -20.70
CA ASP A 61 -7.58 2.24 -20.69
C ASP A 61 -8.74 2.33 -19.66
N TYR A 62 -8.61 1.56 -18.59
CA TYR A 62 -9.53 1.56 -17.45
C TYR A 62 -8.74 1.42 -16.15
N TRP A 63 -9.35 1.88 -15.07
CA TRP A 63 -8.81 1.74 -13.71
C TRP A 63 -8.72 0.29 -13.32
N THR A 64 -7.55 -0.13 -12.84
CA THR A 64 -7.32 -1.48 -12.33
C THR A 64 -7.00 -1.46 -10.84
N ILE A 65 -7.15 -2.61 -10.21
CA ILE A 65 -6.76 -2.84 -8.82
C ILE A 65 -5.24 -2.78 -8.73
N HIS A 66 -4.75 -2.00 -7.77
CA HIS A 66 -3.38 -2.08 -7.31
C HIS A 66 -3.30 -2.95 -6.05
N GLY A 67 -4.18 -2.73 -5.07
CA GLY A 67 -4.34 -3.68 -3.96
C GLY A 67 -5.36 -3.31 -2.89
N LEU A 68 -5.51 -4.20 -1.91
CA LEU A 68 -6.40 -4.06 -0.77
C LEU A 68 -5.60 -4.11 0.54
N TRP A 69 -5.38 -2.94 1.15
CA TRP A 69 -4.33 -2.82 2.16
C TRP A 69 -4.86 -2.50 3.56
N PRO A 70 -4.44 -3.25 4.58
CA PRO A 70 -4.48 -2.79 5.96
C PRO A 70 -3.68 -1.50 6.14
N ASP A 71 -4.23 -0.54 6.88
CA ASP A 71 -3.69 0.83 6.89
C ASP A 71 -2.36 1.02 7.63
N LYS A 72 -2.07 0.16 8.61
CA LYS A 72 -0.93 0.29 9.54
C LYS A 72 -0.17 -1.03 9.75
N ALA A 73 -0.46 -2.05 8.95
CA ALA A 73 0.15 -3.36 9.08
C ALA A 73 0.59 -3.89 7.72
N GLU A 74 1.83 -4.37 7.66
CA GLU A 74 2.41 -5.03 6.50
C GLU A 74 3.19 -6.27 6.97
N GLU A 75 3.39 -7.25 6.08
CA GLU A 75 4.23 -8.45 6.29
C GLU A 75 3.87 -9.26 7.56
N CYS A 76 2.58 -9.41 7.87
CA CYS A 76 2.12 -9.97 9.15
C CYS A 76 2.36 -11.48 9.33
N ASN A 77 2.71 -12.20 8.27
CA ASN A 77 3.01 -13.62 8.37
C ASN A 77 4.05 -14.05 7.33
N GLY A 78 5.33 -13.97 7.69
CA GLY A 78 6.44 -14.38 6.82
C GLY A 78 6.52 -15.88 6.53
N SER A 79 5.70 -16.73 7.16
CA SER A 79 5.60 -18.16 6.86
C SER A 79 4.42 -18.51 5.94
N TRP A 80 3.54 -17.56 5.62
CA TRP A 80 2.35 -17.79 4.80
C TRP A 80 2.56 -17.27 3.38
N HIS A 81 3.35 -18.02 2.63
CA HIS A 81 3.72 -17.68 1.25
C HIS A 81 2.54 -17.71 0.29
N PHE A 82 2.66 -16.93 -0.79
CA PHE A 82 1.69 -16.94 -1.88
C PHE A 82 1.73 -18.28 -2.64
N HIS A 83 0.55 -18.82 -2.95
CA HIS A 83 0.36 -20.05 -3.71
C HIS A 83 -0.64 -19.82 -4.83
N LEU A 84 -0.15 -19.70 -6.06
CA LEU A 84 -0.98 -19.42 -7.25
C LEU A 84 -2.12 -20.42 -7.45
N GLU A 85 -1.92 -21.69 -7.09
CA GLU A 85 -2.95 -22.73 -7.22
C GLU A 85 -4.19 -22.46 -6.35
N GLU A 86 -4.07 -21.69 -5.25
CA GLU A 86 -5.21 -21.33 -4.40
C GLU A 86 -6.18 -20.35 -5.08
N ILE A 87 -5.72 -19.61 -6.09
CA ILE A 87 -6.51 -18.59 -6.80
C ILE A 87 -6.71 -18.91 -8.28
N LYS A 88 -6.45 -20.16 -8.69
CA LYS A 88 -6.45 -20.57 -10.10
C LYS A 88 -7.78 -20.28 -10.82
N ASP A 89 -8.89 -20.39 -10.11
CA ASP A 89 -10.22 -20.11 -10.63
C ASP A 89 -10.52 -18.61 -10.78
N LEU A 90 -9.81 -17.75 -10.06
CA LEU A 90 -9.90 -16.29 -10.17
C LEU A 90 -9.02 -15.73 -11.30
N MET A 91 -8.16 -16.55 -11.91
CA MET A 91 -7.15 -16.11 -12.88
C MET A 91 -7.66 -15.26 -14.04
N PRO A 92 -8.83 -15.53 -14.66
CA PRO A 92 -9.36 -14.67 -15.72
C PRO A 92 -9.63 -13.25 -15.21
N GLU A 93 -10.25 -13.12 -14.03
CA GLU A 93 -10.56 -11.84 -13.42
C GLU A 93 -9.31 -11.14 -12.88
N MET A 94 -8.38 -11.87 -12.27
CA MET A 94 -7.10 -11.34 -11.81
C MET A 94 -6.29 -10.71 -12.95
N LYS A 95 -6.23 -11.37 -14.12
CA LYS A 95 -5.55 -10.81 -15.30
C LYS A 95 -6.23 -9.58 -15.87
N MET A 96 -7.55 -9.49 -15.75
CA MET A 96 -8.34 -8.40 -16.30
C MET A 96 -8.36 -7.18 -15.37
N TYR A 97 -8.66 -7.38 -14.09
CA TYR A 97 -8.92 -6.30 -13.14
C TYR A 97 -7.76 -6.00 -12.21
N TRP A 98 -6.84 -6.95 -12.01
CA TRP A 98 -5.66 -6.78 -11.15
C TRP A 98 -4.35 -7.12 -11.90
N PRO A 99 -4.10 -6.62 -13.12
CA PRO A 99 -2.86 -6.91 -13.84
C PRO A 99 -1.64 -6.30 -13.15
N ASP A 100 -0.48 -6.93 -13.34
CA ASP A 100 0.79 -6.25 -13.15
C ASP A 100 1.00 -5.37 -14.38
N VAL A 101 0.68 -4.09 -14.23
CA VAL A 101 0.78 -3.11 -15.29
C VAL A 101 2.24 -2.87 -15.67
N ILE A 102 3.17 -2.97 -14.70
CA ILE A 102 4.58 -2.64 -14.90
C ILE A 102 5.33 -3.80 -15.55
N HIS A 103 5.06 -5.04 -15.11
CA HIS A 103 5.68 -6.25 -15.63
C HIS A 103 4.62 -7.22 -16.18
N PRO A 104 4.00 -6.91 -17.33
CA PRO A 104 2.85 -7.67 -17.86
C PRO A 104 3.18 -9.13 -18.21
N LEU A 105 4.45 -9.50 -18.31
CA LEU A 105 4.87 -10.88 -18.58
C LEU A 105 4.89 -11.76 -17.32
N ASN A 106 4.83 -11.20 -16.11
CA ASN A 106 4.94 -11.96 -14.86
C ASN A 106 4.02 -11.44 -13.74
N HIS A 107 2.71 -11.48 -13.98
CA HIS A 107 1.69 -11.10 -12.99
C HIS A 107 1.82 -11.79 -11.63
N SER A 108 2.32 -13.03 -11.60
CA SER A 108 2.39 -13.83 -10.37
C SER A 108 3.31 -13.21 -9.31
N HIS A 109 4.34 -12.48 -9.73
CA HIS A 109 5.23 -11.79 -8.82
C HIS A 109 4.52 -10.63 -8.10
N PHE A 110 3.70 -9.87 -8.83
CA PHE A 110 2.93 -8.79 -8.24
C PHE A 110 1.88 -9.29 -7.26
N TRP A 111 1.10 -10.32 -7.61
CA TRP A 111 0.12 -10.88 -6.67
C TRP A 111 0.78 -11.52 -5.45
N LYS A 112 1.94 -12.15 -5.64
CA LYS A 112 2.77 -12.60 -4.52
C LYS A 112 3.10 -11.44 -3.57
N HIS A 113 3.58 -10.32 -4.11
CA HIS A 113 3.89 -9.13 -3.33
C HIS A 113 2.67 -8.64 -2.54
N GLU A 114 1.52 -8.48 -3.21
CA GLU A 114 0.28 -8.02 -2.58
C GLU A 114 -0.21 -8.96 -1.49
N TRP A 115 -0.10 -10.28 -1.69
CA TRP A 115 -0.46 -11.25 -0.66
C TRP A 115 0.48 -11.20 0.54
N GLU A 116 1.79 -11.36 0.32
CA GLU A 116 2.77 -11.50 1.39
C GLU A 116 2.85 -10.21 2.22
N LYS A 117 2.78 -9.05 1.56
CA LYS A 117 2.85 -7.74 2.20
C LYS A 117 1.54 -7.30 2.84
N HIS A 118 0.38 -7.52 2.20
CA HIS A 118 -0.89 -6.95 2.65
C HIS A 118 -1.95 -8.01 2.99
N GLY A 119 -2.10 -9.03 2.15
CA GLY A 119 -3.08 -10.10 2.34
C GLY A 119 -2.91 -10.88 3.65
N THR A 120 -1.67 -11.18 4.04
CA THR A 120 -1.36 -11.85 5.31
C THR A 120 -1.86 -11.08 6.54
N CYS A 121 -1.89 -9.75 6.46
CA CYS A 121 -2.44 -8.88 7.50
C CYS A 121 -3.98 -8.80 7.44
N ALA A 122 -4.53 -8.68 6.24
CA ALA A 122 -5.98 -8.63 6.01
C ALA A 122 -6.69 -9.93 6.43
N ALA A 123 -5.97 -11.06 6.38
CA ALA A 123 -6.45 -12.38 6.79
C ALA A 123 -6.83 -12.49 8.28
N GLN A 124 -6.57 -11.47 9.10
CA GLN A 124 -7.16 -11.34 10.44
C GLN A 124 -8.70 -11.22 10.39
N LEU A 125 -9.29 -10.80 9.28
CA LEU A 125 -10.73 -10.81 9.05
C LEU A 125 -11.18 -12.16 8.46
N ASP A 126 -12.23 -12.77 9.02
CA ASP A 126 -12.79 -14.04 8.54
C ASP A 126 -13.25 -14.00 7.07
N ALA A 127 -13.66 -12.82 6.59
CA ALA A 127 -14.04 -12.58 5.21
C ALA A 127 -12.85 -12.66 4.24
N LEU A 128 -11.60 -12.49 4.71
CA LEU A 128 -10.37 -12.41 3.91
C LEU A 128 -9.31 -13.45 4.35
N ASN A 129 -9.66 -14.39 5.23
CA ASN A 129 -8.73 -15.29 5.93
C ASN A 129 -8.13 -16.44 5.08
N SER A 130 -8.00 -16.24 3.77
CA SER A 130 -7.26 -17.14 2.85
C SER A 130 -6.89 -16.35 1.59
N GLN A 131 -5.95 -16.86 0.79
CA GLN A 131 -5.57 -16.21 -0.48
C GLN A 131 -6.78 -16.02 -1.38
N LYS A 132 -7.54 -17.10 -1.59
CA LYS A 132 -8.76 -17.06 -2.41
C LYS A 132 -9.77 -16.03 -1.92
N LYS A 133 -10.00 -15.94 -0.61
CA LYS A 133 -10.93 -14.96 -0.04
C LYS A 133 -10.40 -13.53 -0.17
N TYR A 134 -9.12 -13.30 0.06
CA TYR A 134 -8.51 -11.98 -0.09
C TYR A 134 -8.60 -11.46 -1.52
N PHE A 135 -8.16 -12.27 -2.49
CA PHE A 135 -8.22 -11.89 -3.91
C PHE A 135 -9.65 -11.82 -4.43
N GLY A 136 -10.49 -12.82 -4.12
CA GLY A 136 -11.90 -12.84 -4.52
C GLY A 136 -12.69 -11.66 -3.93
N GLY A 137 -12.56 -11.40 -2.63
CA GLY A 137 -13.21 -10.27 -1.98
C GLY A 137 -12.74 -8.90 -2.49
N SER A 138 -11.47 -8.79 -2.92
CA SER A 138 -10.96 -7.58 -3.56
C SER A 138 -11.56 -7.37 -4.96
N LEU A 139 -11.71 -8.45 -5.75
CA LEU A 139 -12.38 -8.41 -7.05
C LEU A 139 -13.87 -8.05 -6.89
N ASP A 140 -14.54 -8.61 -5.89
CA ASP A 140 -15.93 -8.27 -5.56
C ASP A 140 -16.06 -6.77 -5.21
N LEU A 141 -15.20 -6.27 -4.32
CA LEU A 141 -15.18 -4.87 -3.92
C LEU A 141 -14.89 -3.93 -5.10
N TYR A 142 -13.98 -4.30 -6.00
CA TYR A 142 -13.70 -3.54 -7.22
C TYR A 142 -14.94 -3.39 -8.10
N ARG A 143 -15.70 -4.48 -8.30
CA ARG A 143 -16.93 -4.47 -9.11
C ARG A 143 -18.04 -3.67 -8.43
N ASP A 144 -18.18 -3.77 -7.11
CA ASP A 144 -19.19 -3.04 -6.35
C ASP A 144 -18.93 -1.52 -6.34
N LEU A 145 -17.65 -1.12 -6.27
CA LEU A 145 -17.27 0.30 -6.38
C LEU A 145 -17.49 0.85 -7.79
N ASP A 146 -17.31 0.03 -8.83
CA ASP A 146 -17.59 0.36 -10.24
C ASP A 146 -16.98 1.72 -10.67
N LEU A 147 -15.75 1.98 -10.21
CA LEU A 147 -15.10 3.28 -10.36
C LEU A 147 -15.07 3.77 -11.81
N ASN A 148 -14.78 2.85 -12.73
CA ASN A 148 -14.74 3.14 -14.16
C ASN A 148 -16.06 3.74 -14.66
N SER A 149 -17.19 3.10 -14.36
CA SER A 149 -18.50 3.59 -14.79
C SER A 149 -18.90 4.86 -14.06
N MET A 150 -18.53 5.00 -12.78
CA MET A 150 -18.86 6.21 -12.01
C MET A 150 -18.15 7.44 -12.55
N LEU A 151 -16.85 7.35 -12.86
CA LEU A 151 -16.11 8.44 -13.48
C LEU A 151 -16.67 8.79 -14.86
N GLN A 152 -17.01 7.79 -15.68
CA GLN A 152 -17.65 8.02 -16.98
C GLN A 152 -19.00 8.74 -16.86
N LYS A 153 -19.86 8.33 -15.90
CA LYS A 153 -21.15 8.99 -15.62
C LYS A 153 -20.98 10.44 -15.19
N LEU A 154 -19.90 10.75 -14.47
CA LEU A 154 -19.53 12.10 -14.05
C LEU A 154 -18.87 12.92 -15.17
N GLY A 155 -18.66 12.34 -16.36
CA GLY A 155 -17.94 12.99 -17.46
C GLY A 155 -16.43 13.15 -17.22
N ILE A 156 -15.89 12.46 -16.22
CA ILE A 156 -14.46 12.41 -15.91
C ILE A 156 -13.88 11.26 -16.72
N LYS A 157 -13.25 11.60 -17.85
CA LYS A 157 -12.65 10.64 -18.77
C LYS A 157 -11.25 11.11 -19.15
N PRO A 158 -10.36 10.20 -19.61
CA PRO A 158 -9.09 10.59 -20.18
C PRO A 158 -9.28 11.69 -21.23
N SER A 159 -8.55 12.79 -21.08
CA SER A 159 -8.74 14.02 -21.84
C SER A 159 -7.42 14.78 -21.96
N ILE A 160 -7.31 15.58 -23.02
CA ILE A 160 -6.22 16.57 -23.18
C ILE A 160 -6.41 17.76 -22.23
N ASN A 161 -7.63 18.00 -21.77
CA ASN A 161 -7.94 19.07 -20.83
C ASN A 161 -7.72 18.59 -19.40
N TYR A 162 -7.17 19.48 -18.58
CA TYR A 162 -6.93 19.19 -17.17
C TYR A 162 -8.20 19.28 -16.34
N TYR A 163 -8.27 18.41 -15.33
CA TYR A 163 -9.24 18.47 -14.25
C TYR A 163 -8.58 19.03 -13.00
N GLN A 164 -9.35 19.76 -12.20
CA GLN A 164 -8.91 20.09 -10.85
C GLN A 164 -9.07 18.87 -9.96
N VAL A 165 -8.07 18.62 -9.11
CA VAL A 165 -8.10 17.48 -8.18
C VAL A 165 -9.29 17.60 -7.20
N SER A 166 -9.67 18.83 -6.82
CA SER A 166 -10.86 19.09 -5.99
C SER A 166 -12.13 18.56 -6.65
N ASP A 167 -12.33 18.85 -7.94
CA ASP A 167 -13.57 18.52 -8.64
C ASP A 167 -13.76 16.99 -8.69
N ILE A 168 -12.66 16.26 -8.88
CA ILE A 168 -12.72 14.79 -8.90
C ILE A 168 -12.96 14.24 -7.48
N LYS A 169 -12.30 14.81 -6.45
CA LYS A 169 -12.55 14.40 -5.06
C LYS A 169 -14.00 14.63 -4.66
N ASP A 170 -14.53 15.82 -4.93
CA ASP A 170 -15.87 16.21 -4.54
C ASP A 170 -16.92 15.39 -5.28
N ALA A 171 -16.71 15.13 -6.58
CA ALA A 171 -17.60 14.29 -7.37
C ALA A 171 -17.64 12.84 -6.85
N LEU A 172 -16.48 12.25 -6.56
CA LEU A 172 -16.40 10.89 -6.02
C LEU A 172 -16.92 10.82 -4.57
N ALA A 173 -16.71 11.87 -3.77
CA ALA A 173 -17.28 11.95 -2.43
C ALA A 173 -18.80 12.01 -2.45
N GLY A 174 -19.39 12.69 -3.44
CA GLY A 174 -20.83 12.69 -3.67
C GLY A 174 -21.40 11.31 -4.01
N ILE A 175 -20.62 10.45 -4.66
CA ILE A 175 -21.03 9.07 -5.01
C ILE A 175 -20.85 8.10 -3.85
N TYR A 176 -19.67 8.10 -3.24
CA TYR A 176 -19.30 7.08 -2.24
C TYR A 176 -19.57 7.51 -0.79
N GLY A 177 -19.95 8.77 -0.55
CA GLY A 177 -20.17 9.30 0.79
C GLY A 177 -18.90 9.43 1.63
N VAL A 178 -17.72 9.23 1.04
CA VAL A 178 -16.41 9.32 1.68
C VAL A 178 -15.44 10.09 0.79
N ILE A 179 -14.56 10.89 1.37
CA ILE A 179 -13.57 11.66 0.63
C ILE A 179 -12.45 10.72 0.16
N PRO A 180 -12.24 10.53 -1.14
CA PRO A 180 -11.14 9.70 -1.60
C PRO A 180 -9.80 10.45 -1.46
N LYS A 181 -8.74 9.68 -1.24
CA LYS A 181 -7.37 10.18 -1.40
C LYS A 181 -6.96 10.05 -2.86
N ILE A 182 -6.49 11.14 -3.44
CA ILE A 182 -5.95 11.13 -4.80
C ILE A 182 -4.43 11.29 -4.71
N GLN A 183 -3.70 10.39 -5.35
CA GLN A 183 -2.25 10.47 -5.53
C GLN A 183 -1.93 10.79 -7.00
N CYS A 184 -0.87 11.58 -7.21
CA CYS A 184 -0.44 12.01 -8.53
C CYS A 184 1.08 11.84 -8.63
N LEU A 185 1.56 11.50 -9.83
CA LEU A 185 2.98 11.53 -10.11
C LEU A 185 3.48 12.99 -10.17
N PRO A 186 4.72 13.25 -9.74
CA PRO A 186 5.34 14.54 -10.00
C PRO A 186 5.51 14.73 -11.52
N PRO A 187 5.48 15.97 -12.02
CA PRO A 187 5.81 16.23 -13.41
C PRO A 187 7.23 15.75 -13.69
N GLN A 188 7.42 14.99 -14.78
CA GLN A 188 8.75 14.68 -15.31
C GLN A 188 9.42 16.02 -15.66
N GLN A 189 10.56 16.31 -15.04
CA GLN A 189 11.38 17.46 -15.40
C GLN A 189 12.06 17.18 -16.74
N GLU A 190 11.32 17.33 -17.83
CA GLU A 190 11.93 17.52 -19.15
C GLU A 190 11.49 18.88 -19.69
N GLY A 191 12.50 19.73 -19.91
CA GLY A 191 12.34 21.17 -19.90
C GLY A 191 11.46 21.73 -21.01
N VAL A 192 10.43 22.48 -20.61
CA VAL A 192 10.03 23.71 -21.31
C VAL A 192 9.59 24.74 -20.27
N CYS A 193 10.43 25.74 -20.05
CA CYS A 193 10.02 27.02 -19.49
C CYS A 193 8.98 27.64 -20.42
N TRP A 194 7.72 27.78 -19.99
CA TRP A 194 6.83 28.74 -20.63
C TRP A 194 6.92 30.07 -19.87
N LYS A 195 7.67 30.99 -20.50
CA LYS A 195 7.52 32.43 -20.34
C LYS A 195 6.10 32.84 -20.73
N VAL A 196 5.51 33.74 -19.95
CA VAL A 196 4.60 34.77 -20.48
C VAL A 196 5.19 36.10 -20.07
N GLU A 197 5.83 36.78 -21.02
CA GLU A 197 6.23 38.19 -20.90
C GLU A 197 5.17 39.06 -21.57
N HIS A 198 4.74 40.11 -20.86
CA HIS A 198 4.61 41.53 -21.24
C HIS A 198 3.66 42.18 -20.18
N LYS A 199 4.00 43.23 -19.43
CA LYS A 199 4.91 44.37 -19.65
C LYS A 199 5.56 44.83 -18.33
N GLU A 200 6.89 45.01 -18.40
CA GLU A 200 7.66 46.16 -17.88
C GLU A 200 7.61 46.52 -16.38
N SER A 201 8.56 46.02 -15.59
CA SER A 201 9.71 46.81 -15.10
C SER A 201 10.41 46.13 -13.90
N GLN A 202 11.74 45.99 -14.03
CA GLN A 202 12.77 45.88 -12.96
C GLN A 202 12.70 44.67 -12.00
N LEU A 203 13.76 44.01 -11.60
CA LEU A 203 15.15 43.82 -12.00
C LEU A 203 15.63 42.64 -11.09
N MET A 204 16.58 41.84 -11.56
CA MET A 204 17.39 40.87 -10.79
C MET A 204 16.75 39.55 -10.30
N ARG A 205 17.09 38.45 -10.98
CA ARG A 205 17.53 37.21 -10.30
C ARG A 205 19.01 37.38 -9.91
N PRO A 206 19.47 36.72 -8.83
CA PRO A 206 20.16 35.45 -9.05
C PRO A 206 19.70 34.31 -8.14
N ASP A 207 19.71 33.13 -8.75
CA ASP A 207 20.08 31.83 -8.20
C ASP A 207 19.16 31.05 -7.25
N CYS A 208 18.81 29.87 -7.76
CA CYS A 208 18.43 28.69 -7.01
C CYS A 208 19.56 28.27 -6.06
N LEU A 209 19.27 28.13 -4.76
CA LEU A 209 20.01 27.29 -3.82
C LEU A 209 19.03 26.62 -2.84
N GLN A 210 19.09 25.30 -2.73
CA GLN A 210 18.58 24.50 -1.58
C GLN A 210 19.64 24.50 -0.45
N PRO A 211 19.52 23.83 0.74
CA PRO A 211 18.42 23.05 1.38
C PRO A 211 18.17 23.31 2.91
N GLY A 212 17.04 22.78 3.45
CA GLY A 212 16.80 22.41 4.88
C GLY A 212 16.31 23.51 5.85
N PRO A 213 15.70 23.20 7.04
CA PRO A 213 15.72 21.94 7.81
C PRO A 213 14.34 21.36 8.25
N GLN A 214 14.39 20.13 8.77
CA GLN A 214 13.27 19.38 9.36
C GLN A 214 12.60 20.08 10.54
N ALA A 215 11.26 20.05 10.59
CA ALA A 215 10.49 20.10 11.84
C ALA A 215 9.18 19.34 11.64
N GLY A 216 8.97 18.32 12.47
CA GLY A 216 7.80 17.47 12.43
C GLY A 216 6.50 18.22 12.69
N ARG A 217 5.44 17.77 12.01
CA ARG A 217 4.08 17.79 12.51
C ARG A 217 3.34 16.58 11.94
N ASN A 218 2.88 15.72 12.84
CA ASN A 218 1.92 14.66 12.57
C ASN A 218 0.61 15.23 12.00
N ILE A 219 -0.08 14.38 11.24
CA ILE A 219 -1.53 14.27 10.97
C ILE A 219 -1.70 13.99 9.46
N LEU A 220 -1.82 12.72 9.09
CA LEU A 220 -2.49 12.29 7.86
C LEU A 220 -3.18 10.94 8.13
N ASP A 221 -4.20 10.98 9.00
CA ASP A 221 -5.28 9.99 8.98
C ASP A 221 -6.16 10.32 7.76
N ASP A 222 -5.90 9.69 6.60
CA ASP A 222 -6.92 9.33 5.61
C ASP A 222 -6.30 8.60 4.42
N LYS A 223 -6.89 7.47 4.02
CA LYS A 223 -6.33 6.57 3.00
C LYS A 223 -7.45 5.84 2.24
N SER A 224 -7.58 6.13 0.96
CA SER A 224 -8.27 5.38 -0.11
C SER A 224 -7.74 5.94 -1.43
N ILE A 225 -6.75 5.28 -2.06
CA ILE A 225 -5.93 5.87 -3.13
C ILE A 225 -6.56 5.61 -4.51
N LEU A 226 -6.91 6.70 -5.18
CA LEU A 226 -7.09 6.79 -6.63
C LEU A 226 -5.90 7.52 -7.25
N VAL A 227 -5.22 6.92 -8.23
CA VAL A 227 -4.13 7.56 -9.00
C VAL A 227 -4.66 8.26 -10.25
N LEU A 228 -4.93 9.57 -10.18
CA LEU A 228 -5.30 10.40 -11.33
C LEU A 228 -4.13 11.28 -11.78
N PRO A 229 -3.95 11.53 -13.10
CA PRO A 229 -2.87 12.37 -13.58
C PRO A 229 -3.07 13.81 -13.11
N ARG A 230 -2.03 14.39 -12.50
CA ARG A 230 -1.85 15.85 -12.45
C ARG A 230 -0.74 16.18 -13.42
N LEU A 231 -1.10 16.87 -14.50
CA LEU A 231 -0.19 17.34 -15.54
C LEU A 231 0.56 16.22 -16.28
N VAL A 232 -0.15 15.50 -17.16
CA VAL A 232 0.53 14.66 -18.15
C VAL A 232 -0.16 14.81 -19.53
N PRO A 233 0.56 15.20 -20.59
CA PRO A 233 0.04 15.12 -21.94
C PRO A 233 -0.13 13.64 -22.35
N ILE A 234 -1.25 13.32 -22.98
CA ILE A 234 -1.53 12.03 -23.61
C ILE A 234 -1.35 12.27 -25.11
N TYR A 235 -0.25 11.78 -25.67
CA TYR A 235 0.03 11.84 -27.11
C TYR A 235 -0.61 10.64 -27.81
N VAL A 236 -1.10 10.90 -29.04
CA VAL A 236 -1.69 9.94 -29.98
C VAL A 236 -0.62 8.98 -30.52
#